data_AF-A0A7C9NTU6-F1
#
_entry.id   AF-A0A7C9NTU6-F1
#
_cell.length_a   1.000
_cell.length_b   1.000
_cell.length_c   1.000
_cell.angle_alpha   90.00
_cell.angle_beta   90.00
_cell.angle_gamma   90.00
#
_symmetry.space_group_name_H-M   'P 1'
#
loop_
_entity.id
_entity.type
_entity.pdbx_description
1 polymer ?
#
loop_
_entity_poly.entity_id
_entity_poly.type
_entity_poly.pdbx_seq_one_letter_code
_entity_poly.pdbx_strand_id
1 'polypeptide(L)'
;MTDPALELLNTLFERWQRGDNGSKTLSLSPAGRDSGGYRATSGNCRESFHAVMANAASCGAVTLKWGRFEAEHELLRVLLVDGHKLAVFLGRTPARTQVDALAPRIAPLLEHAPPWLQTCWDNAATRWQRGESALRLRLPQHTADIERLFKALLAVSRNQQANLDLRSFSVQATGDSKAMERLKASFAEAWCKAHDGARDVDDLYHSLGLIKTPQPVLLRGAVNLCGEQTLLDLSGVRPWIGLPGEILAHLVLPER
;
A
#
# COMPACT_ATOMS: atom_id res chain seq x y z
N MET A 1 -23.36 11.96 -6.30
CA MET A 1 -24.32 10.92 -5.86
C MET A 1 -23.96 9.66 -6.62
N THR A 2 -23.51 8.61 -5.93
CA THR A 2 -23.15 7.34 -6.57
C THR A 2 -24.41 6.66 -7.09
N ASP A 3 -24.36 6.05 -8.27
CA ASP A 3 -25.46 5.26 -8.81
C ASP A 3 -25.68 4.00 -7.95
N PRO A 4 -26.87 3.79 -7.36
CA PRO A 4 -27.14 2.64 -6.49
C PRO A 4 -26.98 1.28 -7.20
N ALA A 5 -27.13 1.21 -8.53
CA ALA A 5 -26.88 -0.02 -9.28
C ALA A 5 -25.39 -0.37 -9.26
N LEU A 6 -24.53 0.62 -9.48
CA LEU A 6 -23.08 0.43 -9.45
C LEU A 6 -22.59 0.11 -8.03
N GLU A 7 -23.19 0.68 -6.97
CA GLU A 7 -22.85 0.32 -5.59
C GLU A 7 -23.16 -1.16 -5.28
N LEU A 8 -24.31 -1.66 -5.72
CA LEU A 8 -24.68 -3.07 -5.56
C LEU A 8 -23.72 -3.99 -6.32
N LEU A 9 -23.41 -3.67 -7.58
CA LEU A 9 -22.47 -4.44 -8.39
C LEU A 9 -21.04 -4.40 -7.81
N ASN A 10 -20.60 -3.25 -7.29
CA ASN A 10 -19.32 -3.15 -6.58
C ASN A 10 -19.30 -4.02 -5.32
N THR A 11 -20.38 -4.02 -4.53
CA THR A 11 -20.48 -4.86 -3.33
C THR A 11 -20.39 -6.33 -3.69
N LEU A 12 -21.07 -6.75 -4.75
CA LEU A 12 -21.07 -8.11 -5.26
C LEU A 12 -19.69 -8.53 -5.79
N PHE A 13 -18.99 -7.62 -6.47
CA PHE A 13 -17.60 -7.81 -6.91
C PHE A 13 -16.63 -7.94 -5.72
N GLU A 14 -16.73 -7.09 -4.72
CA GLU A 14 -15.89 -7.14 -3.51
C GLU A 14 -16.16 -8.41 -2.68
N ARG A 15 -17.40 -8.91 -2.63
CA ARG A 15 -17.71 -10.22 -2.01
C ARG A 15 -17.07 -11.38 -2.77
N TRP A 16 -17.11 -11.33 -4.10
CA TRP A 16 -16.44 -12.33 -4.95
C TRP A 16 -14.93 -12.34 -4.74
N GLN A 17 -14.29 -11.17 -4.68
CA GLN A 17 -12.84 -11.06 -4.46
C GLN A 17 -12.40 -11.67 -3.13
N ARG A 18 -13.17 -11.48 -2.05
CA ARG A 18 -12.82 -12.01 -0.72
C ARG A 18 -12.77 -13.53 -0.63
N GLY A 19 -13.22 -14.24 -1.67
CA GLY A 19 -13.12 -15.69 -1.72
C GLY A 19 -14.12 -16.38 -0.80
N ASP A 20 -15.36 -15.87 -0.73
CA ASP A 20 -16.49 -16.57 -0.12
C ASP A 20 -16.97 -17.74 -1.02
N ASN A 21 -16.00 -18.49 -1.54
CA ASN A 21 -16.11 -19.36 -2.70
C ASN A 21 -16.10 -20.83 -2.30
N GLY A 22 -17.07 -21.20 -1.48
CA GLY A 22 -17.49 -22.58 -1.27
C GLY A 22 -18.91 -22.77 -1.79
N SER A 23 -19.06 -22.97 -3.11
CA SER A 23 -20.30 -23.47 -3.74
C SER A 23 -21.58 -22.61 -3.63
N LYS A 24 -21.54 -21.38 -3.11
CA LYS A 24 -22.73 -20.54 -2.99
C LYS A 24 -22.80 -19.54 -4.13
N THR A 25 -23.90 -19.56 -4.89
CA THR A 25 -24.20 -18.49 -5.83
C THR A 25 -24.29 -17.18 -5.06
N LEU A 26 -23.32 -16.28 -5.26
CA LEU A 26 -23.32 -14.96 -4.63
C LEU A 26 -24.56 -14.22 -5.11
N SER A 27 -25.45 -13.88 -4.19
CA SER A 27 -26.69 -13.17 -4.50
C SER A 27 -26.89 -11.97 -3.59
N LEU A 28 -27.36 -10.88 -4.17
CA LEU A 28 -27.82 -9.70 -3.44
C LEU A 28 -29.29 -9.44 -3.73
N SER A 29 -30.02 -8.99 -2.72
CA SER A 29 -31.42 -8.58 -2.85
C SER A 29 -31.51 -7.07 -2.98
N PRO A 30 -32.00 -6.53 -4.12
CA PRO A 30 -32.20 -5.10 -4.30
C PRO A 30 -33.15 -4.48 -3.26
N ALA A 31 -34.13 -5.25 -2.80
CA ALA A 31 -35.14 -4.80 -1.81
C ALA A 31 -34.70 -4.98 -0.34
N GLY A 32 -33.50 -5.51 -0.09
CA GLY A 32 -32.97 -5.77 1.25
C GLY A 32 -32.11 -4.65 1.83
N ARG A 33 -31.52 -4.91 3.01
CA ARG A 33 -30.52 -4.00 3.65
C ARG A 33 -29.32 -3.69 2.76
N ASP A 34 -28.99 -4.56 1.80
CA ASP A 34 -27.81 -4.45 0.94
C ASP A 34 -27.91 -3.33 -0.10
N SER A 35 -29.10 -2.75 -0.32
CA SER A 35 -29.31 -1.62 -1.22
C SER A 35 -30.53 -0.82 -0.78
N GLY A 36 -30.35 -0.01 0.26
CA GLY A 36 -31.40 0.80 0.89
C GLY A 36 -32.12 1.82 -0.03
N GLY A 37 -31.88 1.80 -1.35
CA GLY A 37 -32.43 2.75 -2.32
C GLY A 37 -33.40 2.17 -3.35
N TYR A 38 -33.54 0.85 -3.52
CA TYR A 38 -34.32 0.29 -4.64
C TYR A 38 -35.84 0.54 -4.52
N ARG A 39 -36.39 0.52 -3.30
CA ARG A 39 -37.82 0.84 -3.08
C ARG A 39 -38.09 2.35 -2.92
N ALA A 40 -37.06 3.15 -2.66
CA ALA A 40 -37.16 4.59 -2.42
C ALA A 40 -36.85 5.44 -3.66
N THR A 41 -36.50 4.82 -4.79
CA THR A 41 -36.15 5.52 -6.03
C THR A 41 -37.40 5.86 -6.85
N SER A 42 -37.51 7.11 -7.29
CA SER A 42 -38.54 7.60 -8.22
C SER A 42 -38.43 6.91 -9.60
N GLY A 43 -39.50 6.95 -10.41
CA GLY A 43 -39.62 6.20 -11.68
C GLY A 43 -38.37 6.22 -12.58
N ASN A 44 -37.82 7.40 -12.88
CA ASN A 44 -36.62 7.54 -13.72
C ASN A 44 -35.36 6.90 -13.12
N CYS A 45 -35.21 6.93 -11.78
CA CYS A 45 -34.08 6.30 -11.10
C CYS A 45 -34.20 4.76 -11.11
N ARG A 46 -35.43 4.23 -11.12
CA ARG A 46 -35.69 2.80 -11.21
C ARG A 46 -35.42 2.24 -12.60
N GLU A 47 -35.81 2.96 -13.66
CA GLU A 47 -35.49 2.60 -15.04
C GLU A 47 -33.98 2.62 -15.29
N SER A 48 -33.28 3.66 -14.82
CA SER A 48 -31.81 3.75 -14.94
C SER A 48 -31.12 2.59 -14.22
N PHE A 49 -31.60 2.25 -13.01
CA PHE A 49 -31.11 1.09 -12.26
C PHE A 49 -31.33 -0.22 -13.03
N HIS A 50 -32.54 -0.45 -13.55
CA HIS A 50 -32.84 -1.64 -14.35
C HIS A 50 -32.00 -1.71 -15.62
N ALA A 51 -31.75 -0.58 -16.29
CA ALA A 51 -30.89 -0.51 -17.47
C ALA A 51 -29.45 -0.93 -17.16
N VAL A 52 -28.85 -0.43 -16.07
CA VAL A 52 -27.50 -0.83 -15.64
C VAL A 52 -27.44 -2.32 -15.32
N MET A 53 -28.44 -2.85 -14.61
CA MET A 53 -28.50 -4.27 -14.26
C MET A 53 -28.69 -5.16 -15.50
N ALA A 54 -29.52 -4.74 -16.45
CA ALA A 54 -29.73 -5.43 -17.72
C ALA A 54 -28.45 -5.43 -18.58
N ASN A 55 -27.72 -4.32 -18.61
CA ASN A 55 -26.43 -4.23 -19.30
C ASN A 55 -25.42 -5.20 -18.67
N ALA A 56 -25.28 -5.21 -17.34
CA ALA A 56 -24.41 -6.16 -16.64
C ALA A 56 -24.79 -7.62 -16.92
N ALA A 57 -26.10 -7.91 -17.03
CA ALA A 57 -26.59 -9.24 -17.38
C ALA A 57 -26.32 -9.60 -18.85
N SER A 58 -26.45 -8.66 -19.78
CA SER A 58 -26.15 -8.85 -21.20
C SER A 58 -24.66 -9.17 -21.44
N CYS A 59 -23.78 -8.60 -20.60
CA CYS A 59 -22.35 -8.94 -20.59
C CYS A 59 -22.06 -10.33 -19.98
N GLY A 60 -23.07 -11.04 -19.48
CA GLY A 60 -22.92 -12.35 -18.83
C GLY A 60 -22.22 -12.29 -17.47
N ALA A 61 -22.14 -11.12 -16.85
CA ALA A 61 -21.53 -10.95 -15.54
C ALA A 61 -22.47 -11.40 -14.40
N VAL A 62 -23.76 -11.14 -14.56
CA VAL A 62 -24.80 -11.42 -13.56
C VAL A 62 -26.06 -12.02 -14.19
N THR A 63 -26.84 -12.75 -13.39
CA THR A 63 -28.20 -13.19 -13.74
C THR A 63 -29.21 -12.50 -12.84
N LEU A 64 -30.29 -12.00 -13.44
CA LEU A 64 -31.36 -11.31 -12.74
C LEU A 64 -32.52 -12.27 -12.45
N LYS A 65 -32.97 -12.34 -11.20
CA LYS A 65 -34.20 -13.03 -10.81
C LYS A 65 -35.29 -12.01 -10.50
N TRP A 66 -36.33 -12.03 -11.31
CA TRP A 66 -37.52 -11.20 -11.18
C TRP A 66 -38.60 -11.89 -10.35
N GLY A 67 -39.53 -11.09 -9.80
CA GLY A 67 -40.73 -11.60 -9.14
C GLY A 67 -41.64 -12.36 -10.11
N ARG A 68 -42.64 -13.04 -9.55
CA ARG A 68 -43.67 -13.75 -10.32
C ARG A 68 -45.01 -13.01 -10.17
N PHE A 69 -45.89 -13.14 -11.15
CA PHE A 69 -47.24 -12.58 -11.13
C PHE A 69 -47.24 -11.06 -10.94
N GLU A 70 -47.98 -10.52 -9.96
CA GLU A 70 -48.12 -9.08 -9.71
C GLU A 70 -46.79 -8.36 -9.42
N ALA A 71 -45.72 -9.11 -9.07
CA ALA A 71 -44.38 -8.57 -8.79
C ALA A 71 -43.36 -8.80 -9.92
N GLU A 72 -43.78 -9.10 -11.16
CA GLU A 72 -42.85 -9.34 -12.30
C GLU A 72 -41.90 -8.17 -12.58
N HIS A 73 -42.32 -6.95 -12.28
CA HIS A 73 -41.54 -5.73 -12.42
C HIS A 73 -40.58 -5.46 -11.24
N GLU A 74 -40.55 -6.33 -10.22
CA GLU A 74 -39.68 -6.22 -9.05
C GLU A 74 -38.47 -7.17 -9.18
N LEU A 75 -37.27 -6.60 -9.17
CA LEU A 75 -36.03 -7.36 -9.16
C LEU A 75 -35.79 -7.94 -7.75
N LEU A 76 -35.87 -9.27 -7.62
CA LEU A 76 -35.75 -9.95 -6.33
C LEU A 76 -34.29 -10.26 -5.98
N ARG A 77 -33.49 -10.74 -6.93
CA ARG A 77 -32.09 -11.09 -6.70
C ARG A 77 -31.21 -10.84 -7.93
N VAL A 78 -29.98 -10.46 -7.65
CA VAL A 78 -28.87 -10.40 -8.60
C VAL A 78 -27.89 -11.49 -8.24
N LEU A 79 -27.61 -12.40 -9.17
CA LEU A 79 -26.69 -13.52 -8.96
C LEU A 79 -25.41 -13.28 -9.75
N LEU A 80 -24.25 -13.44 -9.12
CA LEU A 80 -22.99 -13.42 -9.87
C LEU A 80 -22.86 -14.68 -10.72
N VAL A 81 -22.56 -14.52 -12.00
CA VAL A 81 -22.20 -15.61 -12.90
C VAL A 81 -20.69 -15.66 -13.09
N ASP A 82 -20.08 -14.51 -13.42
CA ASP A 82 -18.66 -14.41 -13.73
C ASP A 82 -18.07 -13.11 -13.18
N GLY A 83 -17.20 -13.24 -12.19
CA GLY A 83 -16.55 -12.09 -11.53
C GLY A 83 -15.53 -11.36 -12.41
N HIS A 84 -14.93 -12.03 -13.40
CA HIS A 84 -14.02 -11.38 -14.34
C HIS A 84 -14.79 -10.50 -15.33
N LYS A 85 -15.90 -11.00 -15.87
CA LYS A 85 -16.79 -10.19 -16.72
C LYS A 85 -17.38 -9.01 -15.96
N LEU A 86 -17.72 -9.20 -14.68
CA LEU A 86 -18.14 -8.10 -13.82
C LEU A 86 -17.03 -7.05 -13.63
N ALA A 87 -15.78 -7.51 -13.46
CA ALA A 87 -14.63 -6.60 -13.36
C ALA A 87 -14.50 -5.74 -14.62
N VAL A 88 -14.59 -6.34 -15.80
CA VAL A 88 -14.52 -5.64 -17.09
C VAL A 88 -15.67 -4.62 -17.21
N PHE A 89 -16.90 -5.02 -16.87
CA PHE A 89 -18.06 -4.13 -16.87
C PHE A 89 -17.87 -2.92 -15.93
N LEU A 90 -17.28 -3.14 -14.75
CA LEU A 90 -16.99 -2.09 -13.78
C LEU A 90 -15.71 -1.29 -14.10
N GLY A 91 -14.97 -1.63 -15.17
CA GLY A 91 -13.69 -1.01 -15.49
C GLY A 91 -12.60 -1.28 -14.43
N ARG A 92 -12.68 -2.40 -13.70
CA ARG A 92 -11.78 -2.76 -12.60
C ARG A 92 -10.90 -3.95 -12.95
N THR A 93 -9.70 -3.98 -12.39
CA THR A 93 -8.82 -5.15 -12.42
C THR A 93 -9.06 -6.01 -11.18
N PRO A 94 -9.26 -7.34 -11.30
CA PRO A 94 -9.38 -8.24 -10.16
C PRO A 94 -8.17 -8.17 -9.22
N ALA A 95 -8.40 -8.26 -7.92
CA ALA A 95 -7.35 -8.13 -6.91
C ALA A 95 -6.24 -9.20 -7.06
N ARG A 96 -6.60 -10.43 -7.45
CA ARG A 96 -5.64 -11.49 -7.80
C ARG A 96 -4.70 -11.07 -8.94
N THR A 97 -5.27 -10.58 -10.03
CA THR A 97 -4.50 -10.10 -11.18
C THR A 97 -3.56 -8.94 -10.82
N GLN A 98 -3.95 -8.08 -9.87
CA GLN A 98 -3.08 -7.02 -9.36
C GLN A 98 -1.87 -7.57 -8.60
N VAL A 99 -2.06 -8.61 -7.79
CA VAL A 99 -0.96 -9.29 -7.08
C VAL A 99 -0.07 -10.05 -8.07
N ASP A 100 -0.65 -10.74 -9.05
CA ASP A 100 0.10 -11.46 -10.09
C ASP A 100 0.97 -10.51 -10.91
N ALA A 101 0.51 -9.29 -11.17
CA ALA A 101 1.31 -8.25 -11.83
C ALA A 101 2.43 -7.67 -10.95
N LEU A 102 2.26 -7.69 -9.62
CA LEU A 102 3.27 -7.21 -8.67
C LEU A 102 4.33 -8.28 -8.34
N ALA A 103 3.96 -9.55 -8.32
CA ALA A 103 4.83 -10.64 -7.90
C ALA A 103 6.19 -10.69 -8.63
N PRO A 104 6.30 -10.50 -9.96
CA PRO A 104 7.57 -10.48 -10.67
C PRO A 104 8.51 -9.33 -10.24
N ARG A 105 7.98 -8.23 -9.70
CA ARG A 105 8.78 -7.10 -9.21
C ARG A 105 9.34 -7.36 -7.81
N ILE A 106 8.67 -8.22 -7.04
CA ILE A 106 9.05 -8.55 -5.67
C ILE A 106 9.92 -9.80 -5.62
N ALA A 107 9.72 -10.77 -6.51
CA ALA A 107 10.46 -12.02 -6.54
C ALA A 107 12.01 -11.85 -6.49
N PRO A 108 12.63 -10.91 -7.25
CA PRO A 108 14.08 -10.70 -7.17
C PRO A 108 14.56 -10.17 -5.81
N LEU A 109 13.69 -9.48 -5.06
CA LEU A 109 14.01 -9.00 -3.71
C LEU A 109 14.00 -10.15 -2.70
N LEU A 110 13.22 -11.20 -2.95
CA LEU A 110 13.02 -12.31 -2.02
C LEU A 110 14.01 -13.47 -2.22
N GLU A 111 14.64 -13.58 -3.41
CA GLU A 111 15.55 -14.69 -3.77
C GLU A 111 16.69 -14.92 -2.77
N HIS A 112 17.20 -13.84 -2.15
CA HIS A 112 18.24 -13.88 -1.13
C HIS A 112 17.84 -13.11 0.13
N ALA A 113 16.54 -13.08 0.43
CA ALA A 113 16.02 -12.46 1.63
C ALA A 113 15.99 -13.45 2.81
N PRO A 114 16.01 -12.95 4.05
CA PRO A 114 15.70 -13.78 5.21
C PRO A 114 14.31 -14.44 5.09
N PRO A 115 14.12 -15.66 5.63
CA PRO A 115 12.85 -16.41 5.48
C PRO A 115 11.61 -15.64 5.97
N TRP A 116 11.76 -14.79 7.00
CA TRP A 116 10.64 -14.01 7.52
C TRP A 116 10.07 -13.01 6.49
N LEU A 117 10.90 -12.52 5.55
CA LEU A 117 10.45 -11.56 4.54
C LEU A 117 9.59 -12.25 3.47
N GLN A 118 9.94 -13.49 3.10
CA GLN A 118 9.10 -14.35 2.26
C GLN A 118 7.75 -14.60 2.93
N THR A 119 7.74 -15.02 4.20
CA THR A 119 6.51 -15.22 4.97
C THR A 119 5.68 -13.94 5.08
N CYS A 120 6.32 -12.78 5.23
CA CYS A 120 5.66 -11.48 5.24
C CYS A 120 4.95 -11.20 3.90
N TRP A 121 5.63 -11.44 2.77
CA TRP A 121 5.07 -11.33 1.43
C TRP A 121 3.88 -12.27 1.23
N ASP A 122 4.01 -13.56 1.53
CA ASP A 122 2.96 -14.55 1.28
C ASP A 122 1.68 -14.23 2.06
N ASN A 123 1.82 -13.80 3.31
CA ASN A 123 0.70 -13.36 4.15
C ASN A 123 0.04 -12.09 3.61
N ALA A 124 0.82 -11.10 3.17
CA ALA A 124 0.30 -9.87 2.61
C ALA A 124 -0.37 -10.10 1.25
N ALA A 125 0.26 -10.89 0.38
CA ALA A 125 -0.25 -11.29 -0.93
C ALA A 125 -1.59 -12.01 -0.83
N THR A 126 -1.75 -12.93 0.13
CA THR A 126 -3.02 -13.63 0.37
C THR A 126 -4.17 -12.66 0.69
N ARG A 127 -3.90 -11.63 1.49
CA ARG A 127 -4.90 -10.61 1.82
C ARG A 127 -5.18 -9.66 0.65
N TRP A 128 -4.14 -9.23 -0.06
CA TRP A 128 -4.31 -8.42 -1.26
C TRP A 128 -5.07 -9.16 -2.37
N GLN A 129 -4.85 -10.46 -2.56
CA GLN A 129 -5.61 -11.29 -3.50
C GLN A 129 -7.12 -11.32 -3.17
N ARG A 130 -7.49 -11.05 -1.91
CA ARG A 130 -8.88 -10.94 -1.44
C ARG A 130 -9.45 -9.52 -1.55
N GLY A 131 -8.69 -8.57 -2.07
CA GLY A 131 -9.05 -7.14 -2.10
C GLY A 131 -8.95 -6.44 -0.75
N GLU A 132 -8.32 -7.07 0.25
CA GLU A 132 -8.11 -6.48 1.57
C GLU A 132 -6.85 -5.61 1.62
N SER A 133 -6.73 -4.77 2.65
CA SER A 133 -5.47 -4.11 2.98
C SER A 133 -4.57 -5.05 3.77
N ALA A 134 -3.26 -4.96 3.56
CA ALA A 134 -2.23 -5.64 4.34
C ALA A 134 -1.04 -4.71 4.54
N LEU A 135 -0.41 -4.78 5.72
CA LEU A 135 0.69 -3.87 6.09
C LEU A 135 0.29 -2.38 5.95
N ARG A 136 -0.99 -2.07 6.21
CA ARG A 136 -1.62 -0.75 5.97
C ARG A 136 -1.62 -0.27 4.51
N LEU A 137 -1.30 -1.12 3.55
CA LEU A 137 -1.27 -0.82 2.13
C LEU A 137 -2.38 -1.57 1.39
N ARG A 138 -2.90 -0.96 0.33
CA ARG A 138 -3.97 -1.51 -0.52
C ARG A 138 -3.62 -1.36 -2.01
N LEU A 139 -3.82 -2.42 -2.78
CA LEU A 139 -3.70 -2.40 -4.23
C LEU A 139 -5.00 -1.91 -4.91
N PRO A 140 -4.89 -1.21 -6.05
CA PRO A 140 -3.66 -0.83 -6.75
C PRO A 140 -3.02 0.48 -6.24
N GLN A 141 -3.65 1.17 -5.29
CA GLN A 141 -3.27 2.55 -4.89
C GLN A 141 -1.83 2.65 -4.40
N HIS A 142 -1.32 1.61 -3.74
CA HIS A 142 -0.01 1.61 -3.10
C HIS A 142 1.02 0.70 -3.79
N THR A 143 0.84 0.40 -5.09
CA THR A 143 1.73 -0.54 -5.81
C THR A 143 3.22 -0.18 -5.68
N ALA A 144 3.57 1.09 -5.91
CA ALA A 144 4.97 1.55 -5.78
C ALA A 144 5.47 1.53 -4.33
N ASP A 145 4.59 1.84 -3.38
CA ASP A 145 4.91 1.89 -1.96
C ASP A 145 5.13 0.49 -1.36
N ILE A 146 4.43 -0.54 -1.87
CA ILE A 146 4.71 -1.93 -1.52
C ILE A 146 6.12 -2.33 -1.98
N GLU A 147 6.50 -2.01 -3.22
CA GLU A 147 7.85 -2.32 -3.70
C GLU A 147 8.94 -1.62 -2.86
N ARG A 148 8.74 -0.34 -2.55
CA ARG A 148 9.65 0.42 -1.69
C ARG A 148 9.74 -0.17 -0.28
N LEU A 149 8.62 -0.62 0.27
CA LEU A 149 8.57 -1.26 1.58
C LEU A 149 9.44 -2.53 1.61
N PHE A 150 9.30 -3.42 0.63
CA PHE A 150 10.11 -4.64 0.55
C PHE A 150 11.59 -4.37 0.30
N LYS A 151 11.92 -3.35 -0.51
CA LYS A 151 13.31 -2.88 -0.67
C LYS A 151 13.90 -2.39 0.65
N ALA A 152 13.15 -1.57 1.39
CA ALA A 152 13.60 -1.04 2.68
C ALA A 152 13.77 -2.15 3.73
N LEU A 153 12.80 -3.07 3.85
CA LEU A 153 12.89 -4.21 4.78
C LEU A 153 14.12 -5.09 4.48
N LEU A 154 14.38 -5.39 3.20
CA LEU A 154 15.56 -6.12 2.78
C LEU A 154 16.85 -5.37 3.14
N ALA A 155 16.92 -4.07 2.83
CA ALA A 155 18.09 -3.25 3.12
C ALA A 155 18.40 -3.19 4.63
N VAL A 156 17.36 -3.01 5.46
CA VAL A 156 17.52 -3.02 6.93
C VAL A 156 17.94 -4.40 7.44
N SER A 157 17.39 -5.48 6.88
CA SER A 157 17.79 -6.84 7.25
C SER A 157 19.27 -7.14 6.95
N ARG A 158 19.87 -6.38 6.03
CA ARG A 158 21.29 -6.44 5.66
C ARG A 158 22.13 -5.36 6.35
N ASN A 159 21.57 -4.67 7.33
CA ASN A 159 22.21 -3.58 8.06
C ASN A 159 22.74 -2.43 7.17
N GLN A 160 22.12 -2.20 6.01
CA GLN A 160 22.56 -1.18 5.04
C GLN A 160 22.22 0.25 5.46
N GLN A 161 21.41 0.42 6.50
CA GLN A 161 21.12 1.70 7.13
C GLN A 161 22.21 2.17 8.09
N ALA A 162 23.21 1.33 8.39
CA ALA A 162 24.28 1.68 9.31
C ALA A 162 25.00 2.96 8.84
N ASN A 163 25.19 3.90 9.77
CA ASN A 163 25.84 5.20 9.55
C ASN A 163 25.15 6.13 8.53
N LEU A 164 23.88 5.88 8.19
CA LEU A 164 23.09 6.76 7.33
C LEU A 164 21.95 7.39 8.12
N ASP A 165 21.68 8.67 7.85
CA ASP A 165 20.43 9.26 8.27
C ASP A 165 19.21 8.68 7.53
N LEU A 166 18.03 8.88 8.11
CA LEU A 166 16.77 8.39 7.57
C LEU A 166 16.54 8.78 6.10
N ARG A 167 16.85 10.02 5.70
CA ARG A 167 16.64 10.48 4.32
C ARG A 167 17.65 9.87 3.38
N SER A 168 18.94 9.84 3.73
CA SER A 168 19.98 9.21 2.91
C SER A 168 19.69 7.73 2.72
N PHE A 169 19.35 7.02 3.79
CA PHE A 169 18.88 5.64 3.72
C PHE A 169 17.64 5.49 2.82
N SER A 170 16.64 6.36 2.98
CA SER A 170 15.41 6.30 2.18
C SER A 170 15.70 6.47 0.69
N VAL A 171 16.57 7.43 0.30
CA VAL A 171 17.00 7.60 -1.10
C VAL A 171 17.75 6.37 -1.59
N GLN A 172 18.71 5.86 -0.83
CA GLN A 172 19.54 4.74 -1.24
C GLN A 172 18.73 3.44 -1.40
N ALA A 173 17.83 3.14 -0.46
CA ALA A 173 17.06 1.91 -0.49
C ALA A 173 15.86 1.97 -1.45
N THR A 174 15.23 3.14 -1.61
CA THR A 174 13.92 3.24 -2.29
C THR A 174 13.88 4.20 -3.49
N GLY A 175 14.92 5.01 -3.68
CA GLY A 175 14.96 6.09 -4.68
C GLY A 175 14.12 7.32 -4.33
N ASP A 176 13.56 7.39 -3.11
CA ASP A 176 12.66 8.46 -2.67
C ASP A 176 13.00 8.88 -1.23
N SER A 177 13.37 10.15 -1.04
CA SER A 177 13.86 10.68 0.24
C SER A 177 12.83 10.73 1.36
N LYS A 178 11.54 10.58 1.04
CA LYS A 178 10.44 10.58 2.02
C LYS A 178 9.68 9.26 2.08
N ALA A 179 10.07 8.25 1.32
CA ALA A 179 9.40 6.96 1.33
C ALA A 179 9.36 6.34 2.73
N MET A 180 10.49 6.34 3.45
CA MET A 180 10.54 5.78 4.81
C MET A 180 9.68 6.54 5.83
N GLU A 181 9.44 7.84 5.61
CA GLU A 181 8.53 8.62 6.45
C GLU A 181 7.07 8.25 6.17
N ARG A 182 6.68 8.08 4.89
CA ARG A 182 5.33 7.65 4.50
C ARG A 182 5.04 6.21 4.93
N LEU A 183 6.05 5.34 4.84
CA LEU A 183 5.92 3.90 5.09
C LEU A 183 6.17 3.53 6.56
N LYS A 184 6.31 4.50 7.46
CA LYS A 184 6.71 4.26 8.86
C LYS A 184 5.90 3.19 9.57
N ALA A 185 4.58 3.34 9.52
CA ALA A 185 3.66 2.41 10.17
C ALA A 185 3.61 1.03 9.47
N SER A 186 3.74 1.00 8.14
CA SER A 186 3.78 -0.24 7.36
C SER A 186 5.05 -1.04 7.61
N PHE A 187 6.19 -0.34 7.66
CA PHE A 187 7.49 -0.92 7.99
C PHE A 187 7.48 -1.50 9.40
N ALA A 188 7.01 -0.73 10.38
CA ALA A 188 6.92 -1.20 11.76
C ALA A 188 5.99 -2.41 11.89
N GLU A 189 4.81 -2.40 11.24
CA GLU A 189 3.90 -3.55 11.26
C GLU A 189 4.56 -4.82 10.70
N ALA A 190 5.27 -4.71 9.57
CA ALA A 190 5.97 -5.84 8.95
C ALA A 190 7.10 -6.35 9.84
N TRP A 191 7.93 -5.44 10.36
CA TRP A 191 9.09 -5.77 11.19
C TRP A 191 8.69 -6.41 12.52
N CYS A 192 7.74 -5.81 13.23
CA CYS A 192 7.27 -6.28 14.53
C CYS A 192 6.60 -7.65 14.45
N LYS A 193 5.84 -7.92 13.38
CA LYS A 193 5.24 -9.25 13.14
C LYS A 193 6.28 -10.34 12.94
N ALA A 194 7.43 -10.01 12.36
CA ALA A 194 8.50 -10.97 12.09
C ALA A 194 9.40 -11.22 13.31
N HIS A 195 9.57 -10.24 14.19
CA HIS A 195 10.53 -10.27 15.30
C HIS A 195 9.87 -10.27 16.70
N ASP A 196 8.57 -10.54 16.75
CA ASP A 196 7.75 -10.66 17.98
C ASP A 196 8.01 -9.54 19.00
N GLY A 197 7.90 -8.30 18.53
CA GLY A 197 8.19 -7.12 19.34
C GLY A 197 7.14 -6.05 19.12
N ALA A 198 6.15 -5.95 20.01
CA ALA A 198 5.29 -4.77 20.07
C ALA A 198 6.15 -3.58 20.51
N ARG A 199 6.37 -2.63 19.61
CA ARG A 199 7.09 -1.39 19.88
C ARG A 199 6.33 -0.22 19.28
N ASP A 200 6.48 0.93 19.92
CA ASP A 200 6.13 2.18 19.26
C ASP A 200 6.96 2.36 17.98
N VAL A 201 6.35 3.00 16.98
CA VAL A 201 6.95 3.17 15.66
C VAL A 201 8.22 4.03 15.73
N ASP A 202 8.24 5.05 16.59
CA ASP A 202 9.38 5.95 16.76
C ASP A 202 10.52 5.23 17.49
N ASP A 203 10.20 4.49 18.55
CA ASP A 203 11.16 3.68 19.31
C ASP A 203 11.81 2.60 18.43
N LEU A 204 11.02 1.95 17.56
CA LEU A 204 11.56 0.98 16.60
C LEU A 204 12.56 1.66 15.67
N TYR A 205 12.18 2.77 15.03
CA TYR A 205 13.04 3.50 14.12
C TYR A 205 14.32 3.95 14.80
N HIS A 206 14.23 4.47 16.02
CA HIS A 206 15.39 4.86 16.83
C HIS A 206 16.31 3.66 17.11
N SER A 207 15.75 2.53 17.52
CA SER A 207 16.51 1.31 17.80
C SER A 207 17.19 0.69 16.58
N LEU A 208 16.66 0.95 15.37
CA LEU A 208 17.24 0.50 14.10
C LEU A 208 18.26 1.50 13.52
N GLY A 209 18.49 2.64 14.19
CA GLY A 209 19.34 3.73 13.69
C GLY A 209 18.69 4.57 12.59
N LEU A 210 17.40 4.39 12.31
CA LEU A 210 16.62 5.11 11.30
C LEU A 210 16.17 6.49 11.84
N ILE A 211 17.13 7.29 12.26
CA ILE A 211 16.90 8.62 12.84
C ILE A 211 17.06 9.70 11.77
N LYS A 212 16.24 10.75 11.85
CA LYS A 212 16.50 11.98 11.09
C LYS A 212 17.78 12.58 11.67
N THR A 213 18.80 12.80 10.87
CA THR A 213 20.01 13.45 11.37
C THR A 213 19.65 14.85 11.88
N PRO A 214 20.31 15.28 12.96
CA PRO A 214 20.24 16.67 13.39
C PRO A 214 20.69 17.59 12.25
N GLN A 215 20.21 18.84 12.28
CA GLN A 215 20.58 19.84 11.29
C GLN A 215 22.10 19.90 11.09
N PRO A 216 22.58 20.18 9.86
CA PRO A 216 24.01 20.29 9.61
C PRO A 216 24.63 21.25 10.62
N VAL A 217 25.77 20.85 11.19
CA VAL A 217 26.48 21.73 12.11
C VAL A 217 27.12 22.83 11.29
N LEU A 218 26.75 24.05 11.61
CA LEU A 218 27.23 25.24 10.94
C LEU A 218 28.54 25.65 11.59
N LEU A 219 29.64 25.55 10.84
CA LEU A 219 30.95 25.98 11.28
C LEU A 219 31.29 27.35 10.72
N ARG A 220 31.84 28.20 11.58
CA ARG A 220 32.38 29.52 11.24
C ARG A 220 33.55 29.83 12.17
N GLY A 221 34.65 30.32 11.61
CA GLY A 221 35.82 30.75 12.37
C GLY A 221 37.11 30.26 11.74
N ALA A 222 38.24 30.53 12.40
CA ALA A 222 39.55 29.99 12.03
C ALA A 222 39.65 28.51 12.43
N VAL A 223 38.96 27.66 11.66
CA VAL A 223 38.91 26.21 11.83
C VAL A 223 39.50 25.58 10.58
N ASN A 224 40.43 24.64 10.74
CA ASN A 224 40.92 23.83 9.64
C ASN A 224 40.26 22.45 9.71
N LEU A 225 39.67 21.98 8.61
CA LEU A 225 39.20 20.61 8.48
C LEU A 225 40.28 19.76 7.81
N CYS A 226 40.76 18.75 8.51
CA CYS A 226 41.71 17.78 7.97
C CYS A 226 40.93 16.55 7.46
N GLY A 227 40.91 16.33 6.14
CA GLY A 227 40.57 15.05 5.53
C GLY A 227 41.83 14.23 5.25
N GLU A 228 41.66 12.99 4.77
CA GLU A 228 42.78 12.06 4.51
C GLU A 228 43.84 12.62 3.54
N GLN A 229 43.46 13.50 2.62
CA GLN A 229 44.35 14.08 1.61
C GLN A 229 44.23 15.61 1.46
N THR A 230 43.38 16.25 2.27
CA THR A 230 43.02 17.66 2.05
C THR A 230 42.91 18.41 3.36
N LEU A 231 43.58 19.57 3.43
CA LEU A 231 43.39 20.55 4.50
C LEU A 231 42.50 21.67 3.96
N LEU A 232 41.33 21.86 4.59
CA LEU A 232 40.41 22.93 4.23
C LEU A 232 40.41 24.01 5.32
N ASP A 233 40.99 25.18 5.03
CA ASP A 233 40.94 26.35 5.92
C ASP A 233 39.59 27.08 5.78
N LEU A 234 38.86 27.20 6.89
CA LEU A 234 37.56 27.85 6.96
C LEU A 234 37.61 29.31 7.45
N SER A 235 38.81 29.86 7.73
CA SER A 235 38.99 31.21 8.26
C SER A 235 38.28 32.29 7.43
N GLY A 236 38.28 32.13 6.11
CA GLY A 236 37.66 33.02 5.12
C GLY A 236 36.18 32.74 4.82
N VAL A 237 35.60 31.62 5.27
CA VAL A 237 34.23 31.24 4.89
C VAL A 237 33.20 32.12 5.57
N ARG A 238 32.27 32.69 4.78
CA ARG A 238 31.14 33.50 5.25
C ARG A 238 29.87 33.14 4.45
N PRO A 239 28.69 33.04 5.10
CA PRO A 239 28.47 33.21 6.53
C PRO A 239 28.93 32.00 7.37
N TRP A 240 28.89 30.79 6.81
CA TRP A 240 29.25 29.52 7.47
C TRP A 240 29.42 28.42 6.41
N ILE A 241 29.99 27.28 6.81
CA ILE A 241 29.91 26.01 6.07
C ILE A 241 29.07 25.02 6.88
N GLY A 242 28.18 24.29 6.21
CA GLY A 242 27.36 23.25 6.85
C GLY A 242 28.02 21.89 6.68
N LEU A 243 28.27 21.19 7.78
CA LEU A 243 28.72 19.80 7.75
C LEU A 243 27.57 18.84 8.11
N PRO A 244 27.33 17.78 7.31
CA PRO A 244 26.46 16.70 7.71
C PRO A 244 26.90 16.13 9.07
N GLY A 245 25.93 15.81 9.94
CA GLY A 245 26.21 15.29 11.29
C GLY A 245 27.03 14.00 11.30
N GLU A 246 26.91 13.18 10.25
CA GLU A 246 27.66 11.93 10.06
C GLU A 246 29.17 12.16 9.95
N ILE A 247 29.58 13.27 9.34
CA ILE A 247 31.00 13.62 9.16
C ILE A 247 31.63 14.05 10.50
N LEU A 248 30.83 14.60 11.42
CA LEU A 248 31.33 15.09 12.71
C LEU A 248 31.88 13.98 13.60
N ALA A 249 31.30 12.76 13.53
CA ALA A 249 31.77 11.62 14.31
C ALA A 249 33.21 11.21 13.95
N HIS A 250 33.69 11.62 12.79
CA HIS A 250 35.03 11.34 12.28
C HIS A 250 35.96 12.56 12.35
N LEU A 251 35.50 13.70 12.88
CA LEU A 251 36.34 14.87 13.07
C LEU A 251 37.19 14.73 14.34
N VAL A 252 38.50 14.80 14.16
CA VAL A 252 39.46 14.91 15.27
C VAL A 252 39.78 16.39 15.44
N LEU A 253 39.47 16.95 16.62
CA LEU A 253 39.92 18.28 16.99
C LEU A 253 41.42 18.21 17.32
N PRO A 254 42.26 19.11 16.78
CA PRO A 254 43.65 19.18 17.19
C PRO A 254 43.73 19.53 18.69
N GLU A 255 44.57 18.80 19.44
CA GLU A 255 44.85 19.13 20.84
C GLU A 255 45.46 20.55 20.92
N ARG A 256 45.04 21.29 21.95
CA ARG A 256 45.44 22.69 22.19
C ARG A 256 46.87 22.81 22.67
#